data_AF-K1RTV8-F1
#
_entry.id   AF-K1RTV8-F1
#
_cell.length_a   1.000
_cell.length_b   1.000
_cell.length_c   1.000
_cell.angle_alpha   90.00
_cell.angle_beta   90.00
_cell.angle_gamma   90.00
#
_symmetry.space_group_name_H-M   'P 1'
#
loop_
_entity.id
_entity.type
_entity.pdbx_description
1 polymer ?
#
loop_
_entity_poly.entity_id
_entity_poly.type
_entity_poly.pdbx_seq_one_letter_code
_entity_poly.pdbx_strand_id
1 'polypeptide(L)'
;MSNLKLAPGADEAQLRTLAAGALKVQPQDITGLRIRKKSLDARKKDDIHYVYTVGVTVRGDERKLVRRCRTAAIVQDKTYPIPRIAPPQTRPVIVGFGPAGMFAALLLARAGARPIVLERGPDAQTRSAQIAAFRAGGPFDPECNVQFGEGGAGTFSDGKLNTGTHDARIGFVLAEFAAHGAPEHITYDAKPHIGTDVLVEVVQNLRHEVIDRGGEVRFGHRVTGLSTENGHIAALTVAGPAGSYTLPARQVILAIGHSARDTFEMLHAQGVPMEPKPFSMGVRIEHRQADINAAQYGAAAERLPAADYSLSCHLPDGSSAYT
;
A
#
# COMPACT_ATOMS: atom_id res chain seq x y z
N MET A 1 -24.09 -5.82 -4.53
CA MET A 1 -24.85 -6.72 -3.64
C MET A 1 -23.87 -7.39 -2.69
N SER A 2 -24.22 -7.53 -1.41
CA SER A 2 -23.35 -8.07 -0.36
C SER A 2 -23.88 -9.39 0.22
N ASN A 3 -23.06 -10.04 1.04
CA ASN A 3 -23.39 -11.25 1.81
C ASN A 3 -23.67 -12.51 0.97
N LEU A 4 -23.07 -12.63 -0.22
CA LEU A 4 -23.04 -13.93 -0.89
C LEU A 4 -22.04 -14.85 -0.20
N LYS A 5 -22.39 -16.12 -0.04
CA LYS A 5 -21.57 -17.09 0.69
C LYS A 5 -21.14 -18.23 -0.21
N LEU A 6 -19.87 -18.60 -0.13
CA LEU A 6 -19.36 -19.84 -0.71
C LEU A 6 -18.55 -20.60 0.33
N ALA A 7 -18.66 -21.92 0.32
CA ALA A 7 -17.79 -22.78 1.10
C ALA A 7 -16.32 -22.64 0.62
N PRO A 8 -15.32 -22.86 1.48
CA PRO A 8 -13.93 -22.94 1.07
C PRO A 8 -13.75 -24.00 -0.02
N GLY A 9 -13.02 -23.65 -1.09
CA GLY A 9 -12.80 -24.53 -2.25
C GLY A 9 -13.94 -24.56 -3.29
N ALA A 10 -15.07 -23.88 -3.04
CA ALA A 10 -16.12 -23.74 -4.06
C ALA A 10 -15.68 -22.79 -5.18
N ASP A 11 -16.13 -23.08 -6.40
CA ASP A 11 -15.85 -22.27 -7.59
C ASP A 11 -16.58 -20.91 -7.51
N GLU A 12 -15.82 -19.83 -7.69
CA GLU A 12 -16.35 -18.46 -7.72
C GLU A 12 -17.32 -18.22 -8.90
N ALA A 13 -17.33 -19.07 -9.93
CA ALA A 13 -18.35 -19.05 -10.98
C ALA A 13 -19.78 -19.16 -10.43
N GLN A 14 -19.95 -19.81 -9.26
CA GLN A 14 -21.24 -19.91 -8.57
C GLN A 14 -21.79 -18.56 -8.10
N LEU A 15 -20.94 -17.54 -7.94
CA LEU A 15 -21.37 -16.19 -7.56
C LEU A 15 -22.38 -15.61 -8.55
N ARG A 16 -22.30 -15.97 -9.84
CA ARG A 16 -23.25 -15.51 -10.85
C ARG A 16 -24.66 -16.04 -10.57
N THR A 17 -24.78 -17.33 -10.26
CA THR A 17 -26.05 -17.97 -9.93
C THR A 17 -26.62 -17.44 -8.61
N LEU A 18 -25.77 -17.29 -7.59
CA LEU A 18 -26.17 -16.70 -6.31
C LEU A 18 -26.65 -15.26 -6.48
N ALA A 19 -25.97 -14.46 -7.31
CA ALA A 19 -26.38 -13.11 -7.63
C ALA A 19 -27.69 -13.05 -8.40
N ALA A 20 -27.87 -13.91 -9.40
CA ALA A 20 -29.11 -13.99 -10.16
C ALA A 20 -30.32 -14.30 -9.26
N GLY A 21 -30.17 -15.30 -8.38
CA GLY A 21 -31.21 -15.67 -7.41
C GLY A 21 -31.55 -14.55 -6.43
N ALA A 22 -30.54 -13.88 -5.86
CA ALA A 22 -30.74 -12.77 -4.94
C ALA A 22 -31.38 -11.54 -5.60
N LEU A 23 -31.06 -11.28 -6.87
CA LEU A 23 -31.63 -10.17 -7.66
C LEU A 23 -32.96 -10.54 -8.34
N LYS A 24 -33.37 -11.82 -8.29
CA LYS A 24 -34.55 -12.37 -8.98
C LYS A 24 -34.54 -12.11 -10.48
N VAL A 25 -33.39 -12.32 -11.12
CA VAL A 25 -33.19 -12.24 -12.59
C VAL A 25 -32.64 -13.55 -13.12
N GLN A 26 -32.66 -13.73 -14.44
CA GLN A 26 -32.01 -14.90 -15.03
C GLN A 26 -30.48 -14.73 -15.03
N PRO A 27 -29.68 -15.80 -14.84
CA PRO A 27 -28.22 -15.71 -14.88
C PRO A 27 -27.66 -15.09 -16.19
N GLN A 28 -28.37 -15.30 -17.31
CA GLN A 28 -28.04 -14.73 -18.62
C GLN A 28 -28.27 -13.21 -18.72
N ASP A 29 -29.09 -12.64 -17.84
CA ASP A 29 -29.33 -11.20 -17.79
C ASP A 29 -28.18 -10.48 -17.07
N ILE A 30 -27.35 -11.19 -16.30
CA ILE A 30 -26.10 -10.64 -15.77
C ILE A 30 -25.07 -10.61 -16.89
N THR A 31 -24.71 -9.43 -17.39
CA THR A 31 -23.73 -9.24 -18.47
C THR A 31 -22.30 -9.02 -17.97
N GLY A 32 -22.14 -8.73 -16.68
CA GLY A 32 -20.84 -8.60 -16.04
C GLY A 32 -20.92 -8.86 -14.55
N LEU A 33 -19.86 -9.42 -13.97
CA LEU A 33 -19.72 -9.66 -12.54
C LEU A 33 -18.27 -9.36 -12.13
N ARG A 34 -18.12 -8.60 -11.06
CA ARG A 34 -16.84 -8.31 -10.43
C ARG A 34 -16.92 -8.48 -8.92
N ILE A 35 -15.88 -9.05 -8.33
CA ILE A 35 -15.76 -9.11 -6.88
C ILE A 35 -15.35 -7.73 -6.38
N ARG A 36 -16.04 -7.24 -5.36
CA ARG A 36 -15.78 -5.96 -4.68
C ARG A 36 -15.21 -6.14 -3.30
N LYS A 37 -15.56 -7.26 -2.66
CA LYS A 37 -15.01 -7.66 -1.38
C LYS A 37 -15.06 -9.19 -1.27
N LYS A 38 -14.01 -9.79 -0.73
CA LYS A 38 -13.92 -11.20 -0.33
C LYS A 38 -13.34 -11.26 1.08
N SER A 39 -14.03 -11.92 2.00
CA SER A 39 -13.56 -12.11 3.38
C SER A 39 -13.86 -13.52 3.86
N LEU A 40 -12.93 -14.15 4.56
CA LEU A 40 -13.15 -15.42 5.24
C LEU A 40 -13.84 -15.17 6.58
N ASP A 41 -15.05 -15.71 6.77
CA ASP A 41 -15.69 -15.81 8.08
C ASP A 41 -15.28 -17.13 8.72
N ALA A 42 -14.41 -17.04 9.73
CA ALA A 42 -13.91 -18.19 10.49
C ALA A 42 -14.23 -18.09 11.98
N ARG A 43 -15.30 -17.37 12.36
CA ARG A 43 -15.69 -17.18 13.76
C ARG A 43 -16.30 -18.44 14.39
N LYS A 44 -16.90 -19.30 13.58
CA LYS A 44 -17.46 -20.60 13.98
C LYS A 44 -16.73 -21.69 13.23
N LYS A 45 -16.08 -22.60 13.96
CA LYS A 45 -15.25 -23.67 13.37
C LYS A 45 -16.05 -24.63 12.48
N ASP A 46 -17.33 -24.83 12.81
CA ASP A 46 -18.22 -25.71 12.06
C ASP A 46 -18.97 -24.99 10.90
N ASP A 47 -18.75 -23.68 10.71
CA ASP A 47 -19.42 -22.86 9.69
C ASP A 47 -18.44 -21.84 9.07
N ILE A 48 -17.31 -22.33 8.56
CA ILE A 48 -16.33 -21.50 7.86
C ILE A 48 -16.75 -21.29 6.42
N HIS A 49 -16.86 -20.04 5.99
CA HIS A 49 -17.24 -19.68 4.61
C HIS A 49 -16.63 -18.36 4.16
N TYR A 50 -16.44 -18.21 2.86
CA TYR A 50 -16.12 -16.92 2.26
C TYR A 50 -17.38 -16.11 2.06
N VAL A 51 -17.32 -14.83 2.42
CA VAL A 51 -18.36 -13.84 2.23
C VAL A 51 -17.92 -12.86 1.14
N TYR A 52 -18.76 -12.71 0.13
CA TYR A 52 -18.51 -11.88 -1.04
C TYR A 52 -19.46 -10.69 -1.10
N THR A 53 -18.90 -9.57 -1.54
CA THR A 53 -19.66 -8.46 -2.13
C THR A 53 -19.31 -8.42 -3.60
N VAL A 54 -20.32 -8.41 -4.46
CA VAL A 54 -20.15 -8.38 -5.92
C VAL A 54 -20.83 -7.16 -6.52
N GLY A 55 -20.18 -6.58 -7.52
CA GLY A 55 -20.79 -5.66 -8.46
C GLY A 55 -21.25 -6.46 -9.66
N VAL A 56 -22.49 -6.24 -10.10
CA VAL A 56 -23.02 -6.88 -11.31
C VAL A 56 -23.50 -5.81 -12.27
N THR A 57 -23.38 -6.10 -13.56
CA THR A 57 -24.02 -5.35 -14.63
C THR A 57 -25.15 -6.22 -15.17
N VAL A 58 -26.35 -5.68 -15.29
CA VAL A 58 -27.53 -6.42 -15.76
C VAL A 58 -28.12 -5.81 -17.01
N ARG A 59 -28.69 -6.66 -17.86
CA ARG A 59 -29.47 -6.23 -19.02
C ARG A 59 -30.76 -5.57 -18.54
N GLY A 60 -31.03 -4.36 -19.03
CA GLY A 60 -32.24 -3.60 -18.72
C GLY A 60 -32.02 -2.46 -17.73
N ASP A 61 -33.08 -2.08 -17.02
CA ASP A 61 -33.09 -0.90 -16.14
C ASP A 61 -32.69 -1.26 -14.70
N GLU A 62 -31.43 -1.03 -14.37
CA GLU A 62 -30.86 -1.25 -13.03
C GLU A 62 -31.60 -0.48 -11.92
N ARG A 63 -32.16 0.71 -12.23
CA ARG A 63 -32.90 1.52 -11.25
C ARG A 63 -34.21 0.85 -10.86
N LYS A 64 -34.91 0.25 -11.83
CA LYS A 64 -36.12 -0.54 -11.54
C LYS A 64 -35.79 -1.78 -10.71
N LEU A 65 -34.65 -2.41 -10.98
CA LEU A 65 -34.21 -3.61 -10.26
C LEU A 65 -33.87 -3.31 -8.79
N VAL A 66 -33.08 -2.26 -8.53
CA VAL A 66 -32.73 -1.86 -7.15
C VAL A 66 -33.96 -1.41 -6.36
N ARG A 67 -34.95 -0.75 -6.97
CA ARG A 67 -36.23 -0.43 -6.30
C ARG A 67 -36.98 -1.67 -5.80
N ARG A 68 -36.81 -2.82 -6.46
CA ARG A 68 -37.46 -4.09 -6.13
C ARG A 68 -36.60 -5.00 -5.25
N CYS A 69 -35.30 -4.75 -5.14
CA CYS A 69 -34.34 -5.60 -4.45
C CYS A 69 -33.58 -4.81 -3.36
N ARG A 70 -33.97 -5.02 -2.08
CA ARG A 70 -33.38 -4.32 -0.93
C ARG A 70 -31.92 -4.72 -0.62
N THR A 71 -31.42 -5.81 -1.20
CA THR A 71 -30.04 -6.30 -1.00
C THR A 71 -29.05 -5.77 -2.04
N ALA A 72 -29.52 -4.93 -2.97
CA ALA A 72 -28.71 -4.30 -4.00
C ALA A 72 -28.77 -2.77 -3.89
N ALA A 73 -27.70 -2.13 -4.36
CA ALA A 73 -27.62 -0.68 -4.52
C ALA A 73 -26.90 -0.38 -5.83
N ILE A 74 -27.29 0.70 -6.50
CA ILE A 74 -26.53 1.20 -7.65
C ILE A 74 -25.23 1.78 -7.12
N VAL A 75 -24.12 1.34 -7.71
CA VAL A 75 -22.78 1.82 -7.36
C VAL A 75 -22.12 2.35 -8.62
N GLN A 76 -21.62 3.58 -8.55
CA GLN A 76 -20.71 4.12 -9.55
C GLN A 76 -19.27 3.92 -9.06
N ASP A 77 -18.38 3.57 -9.98
CA ASP A 77 -16.95 3.57 -9.67
C ASP A 77 -16.50 4.99 -9.42
N LYS A 78 -15.88 5.22 -8.26
CA LYS A 78 -15.26 6.50 -7.94
C LYS A 78 -13.89 6.54 -8.57
N THR A 79 -13.68 7.48 -9.49
CA THR A 79 -12.36 7.82 -10.00
C THR A 79 -11.69 8.80 -9.05
N TYR A 80 -10.39 8.63 -8.80
CA TYR A 80 -9.60 9.63 -8.09
C TYR A 80 -9.22 10.74 -9.08
N PRO A 81 -9.74 11.98 -8.93
CA PRO A 81 -9.47 13.03 -9.90
C PRO A 81 -8.04 13.55 -9.75
N ILE A 82 -7.31 13.62 -10.87
CA ILE A 82 -5.97 14.19 -10.94
C ILE A 82 -6.04 15.42 -11.85
N PRO A 83 -5.78 16.65 -11.33
CA PRO A 83 -5.81 17.84 -12.15
C PRO A 83 -4.64 17.84 -13.15
N ARG A 84 -4.85 18.39 -14.34
CA ARG A 84 -3.76 18.70 -15.27
C ARG A 84 -3.28 20.12 -15.02
N ILE A 85 -1.97 20.29 -14.92
CA ILE A 85 -1.32 21.58 -14.74
C ILE A 85 -0.27 21.81 -15.82
N ALA A 86 0.06 23.09 -16.05
CA ALA A 86 1.27 23.42 -16.79
C ALA A 86 2.51 23.05 -15.94
N PRO A 87 3.60 22.56 -16.56
CA PRO A 87 4.84 22.31 -15.83
C PRO A 87 5.30 23.57 -15.09
N PRO A 88 5.55 23.50 -13.77
CA PRO A 88 6.01 24.66 -13.02
C PRO A 88 7.44 25.04 -13.43
N GLN A 89 7.79 26.32 -13.27
CA GLN A 89 9.15 26.81 -13.55
C GLN A 89 10.20 26.09 -12.67
N THR A 90 9.88 25.87 -11.40
CA THR A 90 10.69 25.04 -10.49
C THR A 90 9.96 23.73 -10.25
N ARG A 91 10.60 22.61 -10.61
CA ARG A 91 10.04 21.26 -10.43
C ARG A 91 9.88 20.96 -8.92
N PRO A 92 8.77 20.34 -8.49
CA PRO A 92 8.60 19.94 -7.11
C PRO A 92 9.57 18.81 -6.77
N VAL A 93 10.11 18.83 -5.55
CA VAL A 93 11.06 17.81 -5.07
C VAL A 93 10.41 16.92 -4.02
N ILE A 94 10.65 15.63 -4.11
CA ILE A 94 10.18 14.62 -3.16
C ILE A 94 11.41 13.96 -2.56
N VAL A 95 11.48 13.88 -1.23
CA VAL A 95 12.59 13.26 -0.50
C VAL A 95 12.11 11.93 0.06
N GLY A 96 12.66 10.83 -0.46
CA GLY A 96 12.26 9.46 -0.15
C GLY A 96 11.34 8.86 -1.21
N PHE A 97 11.59 7.60 -1.58
CA PHE A 97 10.80 6.83 -2.54
C PHE A 97 10.16 5.59 -1.90
N GLY A 98 9.72 5.72 -0.65
CA GLY A 98 8.75 4.81 -0.02
C GLY A 98 7.32 5.03 -0.54
N PRO A 99 6.30 4.34 0.01
CA PRO A 99 4.93 4.41 -0.50
C PRO A 99 4.37 5.85 -0.59
N ALA A 100 4.61 6.68 0.43
CA ALA A 100 4.15 8.07 0.42
C ALA A 100 4.81 8.90 -0.69
N GLY A 101 6.14 8.80 -0.84
CA GLY A 101 6.88 9.55 -1.86
C GLY A 101 6.59 9.06 -3.28
N MET A 102 6.42 7.74 -3.43
CA MET A 102 6.09 7.09 -4.70
C MET A 102 4.73 7.52 -5.23
N PHE A 103 3.68 7.50 -4.39
CA PHE A 103 2.36 7.98 -4.79
C PHE A 103 2.33 9.50 -5.00
N ALA A 104 3.08 10.28 -4.22
CA ALA A 104 3.24 11.71 -4.48
C ALA A 104 3.90 11.95 -5.86
N ALA A 105 4.94 11.20 -6.20
CA ALA A 105 5.63 11.29 -7.49
C ALA A 105 4.71 10.89 -8.64
N LEU A 106 3.99 9.78 -8.51
CA LEU A 106 3.03 9.31 -9.52
C LEU A 106 1.97 10.37 -9.81
N LEU A 107 1.33 10.91 -8.77
CA LEU A 107 0.26 11.89 -8.91
C LEU A 107 0.78 13.21 -9.50
N LEU A 108 1.93 13.71 -9.04
CA LEU A 108 2.56 14.92 -9.59
C LEU A 108 2.99 14.73 -11.04
N ALA A 109 3.53 13.56 -11.40
CA ALA A 109 3.90 13.24 -12.77
C ALA A 109 2.66 13.16 -13.69
N ARG A 110 1.59 12.48 -13.25
CA ARG A 110 0.29 12.42 -13.96
C ARG A 110 -0.36 13.79 -14.12
N ALA A 111 -0.19 14.69 -13.15
CA ALA A 111 -0.64 16.07 -13.24
C ALA A 111 0.16 16.92 -14.24
N GLY A 112 1.36 16.49 -14.63
CA GLY A 112 2.27 17.23 -15.52
C GLY A 112 3.33 18.05 -14.80
N ALA A 113 3.48 17.89 -13.48
CA ALA A 113 4.40 18.68 -12.65
C ALA A 113 5.89 18.29 -12.81
N ARG A 114 6.17 17.12 -13.41
CA ARG A 114 7.53 16.61 -13.65
C ARG A 114 8.39 16.58 -12.36
N PRO A 115 7.99 15.86 -11.31
CA PRO A 115 8.70 15.89 -10.02
C PRO A 115 10.15 15.37 -10.11
N ILE A 116 10.99 15.78 -9.17
CA ILE A 116 12.31 15.18 -8.90
C ILE A 116 12.21 14.40 -7.58
N VAL A 117 12.53 13.12 -7.60
CA VAL A 117 12.61 12.29 -6.41
C VAL A 117 14.08 12.09 -6.03
N LEU A 118 14.41 12.32 -4.76
CA LEU A 118 15.71 12.01 -4.16
C LEU A 118 15.54 10.83 -3.20
N GLU A 119 16.15 9.69 -3.50
CA GLU A 119 16.18 8.51 -2.64
C GLU A 119 17.62 8.25 -2.20
N ARG A 120 17.82 8.12 -0.88
CA ARG A 120 19.16 7.93 -0.30
C ARG A 120 19.74 6.56 -0.62
N GLY A 121 18.91 5.53 -0.64
CA GLY A 121 19.33 4.18 -0.97
C GLY A 121 19.33 3.91 -2.47
N PRO A 122 19.71 2.69 -2.86
CA PRO A 122 19.80 2.29 -4.26
C PRO A 122 18.44 1.86 -4.85
N ASP A 123 18.44 1.57 -6.15
CA ASP A 123 17.33 0.91 -6.84
C ASP A 123 17.03 -0.49 -6.25
N ALA A 124 15.85 -1.03 -6.49
CA ALA A 124 15.37 -2.25 -5.86
C ALA A 124 16.22 -3.48 -6.18
N GLN A 125 16.81 -3.57 -7.38
CA GLN A 125 17.63 -4.71 -7.76
C GLN A 125 18.97 -4.69 -7.02
N THR A 126 19.66 -3.55 -7.06
CA THR A 126 20.90 -3.34 -6.30
C THR A 126 20.66 -3.53 -4.80
N ARG A 127 19.55 -2.97 -4.29
CA ARG A 127 19.14 -3.09 -2.90
C ARG A 127 18.94 -4.54 -2.48
N SER A 128 18.27 -5.34 -3.30
CA SER A 128 18.00 -6.76 -3.02
C SER A 128 19.29 -7.57 -2.94
N ALA A 129 20.22 -7.33 -3.88
CA ALA A 129 21.52 -8.00 -3.88
C ALA A 129 22.34 -7.65 -2.63
N GLN A 130 22.38 -6.37 -2.24
CA GLN A 130 23.14 -5.93 -1.06
C GLN A 130 22.53 -6.44 0.26
N ILE A 131 21.20 -6.46 0.38
CA ILE A 131 20.52 -7.05 1.55
C ILE A 131 20.79 -8.56 1.64
N ALA A 132 20.77 -9.28 0.52
CA ALA A 132 21.12 -10.69 0.49
C ALA A 132 22.57 -10.93 0.92
N ALA A 133 23.51 -10.10 0.44
CA ALA A 133 24.90 -10.17 0.86
C ALA A 133 25.09 -9.90 2.36
N PHE A 134 24.41 -8.90 2.91
CA PHE A 134 24.41 -8.63 4.35
C PHE A 134 23.88 -9.83 5.16
N ARG A 135 22.76 -10.42 4.73
CA ARG A 135 22.19 -11.63 5.36
C ARG A 135 23.11 -12.84 5.31
N ALA A 136 23.97 -12.92 4.29
CA ALA A 136 24.99 -13.96 4.14
C ALA A 136 26.26 -13.69 4.98
N GLY A 137 26.28 -12.66 5.83
CA GLY A 137 27.42 -12.31 6.69
C GLY A 137 28.31 -11.20 6.13
N GLY A 138 27.90 -10.54 5.04
CA GLY A 138 28.57 -9.35 4.52
C GLY A 138 28.45 -8.12 5.42
N PRO A 139 29.16 -7.02 5.10
CA PRO A 139 29.11 -5.80 5.88
C PRO A 139 27.73 -5.12 5.81
N PHE A 140 27.39 -4.38 6.86
CA PHE A 140 26.19 -3.54 6.90
C PHE A 140 26.44 -2.21 6.18
N ASP A 141 25.54 -1.85 5.26
CA ASP A 141 25.52 -0.53 4.62
C ASP A 141 24.42 0.35 5.26
N PRO A 142 24.76 1.49 5.90
CA PRO A 142 23.77 2.38 6.50
C PRO A 142 22.86 3.06 5.48
N GLU A 143 23.23 3.13 4.20
CA GLU A 143 22.44 3.75 3.13
C GLU A 143 21.65 2.70 2.32
N CYS A 144 22.00 1.42 2.39
CA CYS A 144 21.25 0.33 1.77
C CYS A 144 20.86 -0.77 2.77
N ASN A 145 19.60 -0.76 3.19
CA ASN A 145 19.09 -1.73 4.14
C ASN A 145 17.57 -1.90 4.02
N VAL A 146 16.97 -2.68 4.94
CA VAL A 146 15.53 -2.93 4.97
C VAL A 146 14.68 -1.65 5.07
N GLN A 147 15.25 -0.52 5.50
CA GLN A 147 14.55 0.76 5.63
C GLN A 147 14.75 1.68 4.42
N PHE A 148 15.94 1.70 3.83
CA PHE A 148 16.34 2.69 2.82
C PHE A 148 16.60 2.10 1.44
N GLY A 149 16.22 2.84 0.40
CA GLY A 149 16.24 2.45 -1.01
C GLY A 149 14.85 2.34 -1.62
N GLU A 150 14.78 1.91 -2.88
CA GLU A 150 13.55 1.92 -3.67
C GLU A 150 12.38 1.18 -2.98
N GLY A 151 11.24 1.85 -2.83
CA GLY A 151 10.04 1.38 -2.14
C GLY A 151 10.10 1.46 -0.60
N GLY A 152 11.22 1.95 -0.05
CA GLY A 152 11.39 2.21 1.38
C GLY A 152 11.22 0.97 2.25
N ALA A 153 10.68 1.13 3.46
CA ALA A 153 10.47 0.03 4.40
C ALA A 153 9.44 -1.02 3.92
N GLY A 154 8.61 -0.69 2.93
CA GLY A 154 7.56 -1.57 2.42
C GLY A 154 8.11 -2.73 1.58
N THR A 155 9.17 -2.52 0.79
CA THR A 155 9.65 -3.45 -0.23
C THR A 155 9.99 -4.84 0.30
N PHE A 156 10.56 -4.93 1.51
CA PHE A 156 10.98 -6.18 2.15
C PHE A 156 10.05 -6.61 3.29
N SER A 157 8.79 -6.19 3.25
CA SER A 157 7.75 -6.62 4.19
C SER A 157 6.99 -7.84 3.66
N ASP A 158 6.05 -8.38 4.46
CA ASP A 158 5.09 -9.39 4.01
C ASP A 158 4.06 -8.83 3.01
N GLY A 159 4.14 -7.54 2.69
CA GLY A 159 3.30 -6.88 1.71
C GLY A 159 1.84 -6.75 2.15
N LYS A 160 1.54 -6.87 3.45
CA LYS A 160 0.18 -6.62 3.98
C LYS A 160 -0.22 -5.17 3.77
N LEU A 161 -1.37 -4.93 3.16
CA LEU A 161 -1.86 -3.58 2.83
C LEU A 161 -3.00 -3.10 3.74
N ASN A 162 -3.07 -3.63 4.96
CA ASN A 162 -4.09 -3.24 5.94
C ASN A 162 -3.76 -1.86 6.54
N THR A 163 -4.70 -0.92 6.45
CA THR A 163 -4.50 0.46 6.94
C THR A 163 -5.10 0.74 8.32
N GLY A 164 -5.94 -0.17 8.84
CA GLY A 164 -6.70 0.03 10.08
C GLY A 164 -7.67 1.23 10.06
N THR A 165 -7.89 1.85 8.90
CA THR A 165 -8.65 3.09 8.74
C THR A 165 -9.65 2.98 7.60
N HIS A 166 -10.70 3.81 7.65
CA HIS A 166 -11.68 3.94 6.58
C HIS A 166 -11.39 5.20 5.76
N ASP A 167 -10.68 5.04 4.64
CA ASP A 167 -10.37 6.13 3.73
C ASP A 167 -10.76 5.80 2.29
N ALA A 168 -11.40 6.75 1.61
CA ALA A 168 -11.85 6.59 0.23
C ALA A 168 -10.71 6.37 -0.78
N ARG A 169 -9.48 6.76 -0.43
CA ARG A 169 -8.27 6.63 -1.27
C ARG A 169 -7.67 5.23 -1.25
N ILE A 170 -8.05 4.37 -0.29
CA ILE A 170 -7.53 3.00 -0.20
C ILE A 170 -7.79 2.24 -1.50
N GLY A 171 -9.01 2.33 -2.04
CA GLY A 171 -9.36 1.67 -3.30
C GLY A 171 -8.53 2.17 -4.48
N PHE A 172 -8.20 3.47 -4.50
CA PHE A 172 -7.31 4.04 -5.52
C PHE A 172 -5.89 3.46 -5.40
N VAL A 173 -5.30 3.46 -4.20
CA VAL A 173 -3.95 2.91 -3.97
C VAL A 173 -3.85 1.44 -4.35
N LEU A 174 -4.84 0.62 -3.96
CA LEU A 174 -4.88 -0.81 -4.31
C LEU A 174 -5.01 -1.02 -5.82
N ALA A 175 -5.85 -0.21 -6.50
CA ALA A 175 -6.00 -0.26 -7.94
C ALA A 175 -4.71 0.14 -8.67
N GLU A 176 -3.96 1.13 -8.15
CA GLU A 176 -2.67 1.51 -8.71
C GLU A 176 -1.63 0.40 -8.56
N PHE A 177 -1.55 -0.26 -7.41
CA PHE A 177 -0.66 -1.43 -7.27
C PHE A 177 -1.02 -2.52 -8.28
N ALA A 178 -2.31 -2.84 -8.44
CA ALA A 178 -2.76 -3.84 -9.41
C ALA A 178 -2.44 -3.44 -10.86
N ALA A 179 -2.64 -2.16 -11.21
CA ALA A 179 -2.30 -1.62 -12.53
C ALA A 179 -0.79 -1.70 -12.85
N HIS A 180 0.05 -1.83 -11.82
CA HIS A 180 1.51 -1.92 -11.94
C HIS A 180 2.07 -3.32 -11.68
N GLY A 181 1.24 -4.37 -11.74
CA GLY A 181 1.69 -5.76 -11.70
C GLY A 181 1.34 -6.52 -10.42
N ALA A 182 0.70 -5.88 -9.44
CA ALA A 182 0.22 -6.61 -8.28
C ALA A 182 -0.99 -7.49 -8.66
N PRO A 183 -1.23 -8.62 -7.96
CA PRO A 183 -2.33 -9.51 -8.29
C PRO A 183 -3.69 -8.81 -8.12
N GLU A 184 -4.62 -9.01 -9.05
CA GLU A 184 -5.93 -8.34 -9.03
C GLU A 184 -6.70 -8.54 -7.71
N HIS A 185 -6.49 -9.69 -7.05
CA HIS A 185 -7.17 -10.03 -5.80
C HIS A 185 -6.93 -9.04 -4.65
N ILE A 186 -5.83 -8.27 -4.69
CA ILE A 186 -5.58 -7.25 -3.66
C ILE A 186 -6.64 -6.16 -3.64
N THR A 187 -7.37 -5.97 -4.74
CA THR A 187 -8.39 -4.91 -4.86
C THR A 187 -9.71 -5.28 -4.19
N TYR A 188 -9.91 -6.56 -3.87
CA TYR A 188 -11.16 -7.04 -3.27
C TYR A 188 -10.95 -7.91 -2.02
N ASP A 189 -9.76 -8.46 -1.78
CA ASP A 189 -9.52 -9.20 -0.55
C ASP A 189 -9.60 -8.29 0.68
N ALA A 190 -10.21 -8.79 1.76
CA ALA A 190 -10.35 -8.05 3.01
C ALA A 190 -9.03 -7.92 3.78
N LYS A 191 -8.06 -8.80 3.49
CA LYS A 191 -6.70 -8.79 4.03
C LYS A 191 -5.69 -8.95 2.88
N PRO A 192 -5.57 -7.93 2.02
CA PRO A 192 -4.77 -8.03 0.80
C PRO A 192 -3.27 -8.08 1.11
N HIS A 193 -2.55 -8.88 0.31
CA HIS A 193 -1.09 -9.00 0.36
C HIS A 193 -0.53 -9.14 -1.05
N ILE A 194 0.63 -8.54 -1.32
CA ILE A 194 1.29 -8.60 -2.65
C ILE A 194 2.39 -9.67 -2.68
N GLY A 195 3.04 -9.93 -1.53
CA GLY A 195 4.27 -10.73 -1.46
C GLY A 195 5.51 -9.94 -1.90
N THR A 196 6.66 -10.27 -1.33
CA THR A 196 7.91 -9.50 -1.51
C THR A 196 8.40 -9.44 -2.95
N ASP A 197 8.41 -10.58 -3.65
CA ASP A 197 8.99 -10.66 -5.00
C ASP A 197 8.18 -9.82 -6.00
N VAL A 198 6.86 -9.87 -5.91
CA VAL A 198 5.95 -9.08 -6.74
C VAL A 198 6.02 -7.59 -6.37
N LEU A 199 6.25 -7.27 -5.09
CA LEU A 199 6.33 -5.88 -4.66
C LEU A 199 7.53 -5.15 -5.27
N VAL A 200 8.66 -5.84 -5.46
CA VAL A 200 9.82 -5.28 -6.17
C VAL A 200 9.45 -4.84 -7.59
N GLU A 201 8.77 -5.73 -8.34
CA GLU A 201 8.32 -5.43 -9.71
C GLU A 201 7.33 -4.25 -9.73
N VAL A 202 6.34 -4.26 -8.84
CA VAL A 202 5.32 -3.21 -8.73
C VAL A 202 5.94 -1.83 -8.50
N VAL A 203 6.92 -1.77 -7.60
CA VAL A 203 7.63 -0.53 -7.28
C VAL A 203 8.45 -0.03 -8.48
N GLN A 204 9.12 -0.93 -9.20
CA GLN A 204 9.87 -0.58 -10.42
C GLN A 204 8.94 -0.07 -11.52
N ASN A 205 7.78 -0.70 -11.71
CA ASN A 205 6.78 -0.26 -12.69
C ASN A 205 6.23 1.12 -12.36
N LEU A 206 5.95 1.41 -11.08
CA LEU A 206 5.54 2.74 -10.63
C LEU A 206 6.62 3.79 -10.91
N ARG A 207 7.90 3.48 -10.66
CA ARG A 207 9.03 4.34 -11.02
C ARG A 207 9.08 4.58 -12.53
N HIS A 208 8.91 3.54 -13.35
CA HIS A 208 8.91 3.69 -14.81
C HIS A 208 7.81 4.64 -15.28
N GLU A 209 6.57 4.51 -14.77
CA GLU A 209 5.51 5.47 -15.13
C GLU A 209 5.86 6.91 -14.71
N VAL A 210 6.46 7.11 -13.54
CA VAL A 210 6.92 8.44 -13.10
C VAL A 210 7.90 9.03 -14.11
N ILE A 211 8.88 8.24 -14.56
CA ILE A 211 9.91 8.65 -15.52
C ILE A 211 9.30 8.93 -16.90
N ASP A 212 8.43 8.04 -17.39
CA ASP A 212 7.77 8.16 -18.70
C ASP A 212 6.91 9.43 -18.79
N ARG A 213 6.41 9.91 -17.64
CA ARG A 213 5.65 11.16 -17.54
C ARG A 213 6.51 12.40 -17.28
N GLY A 214 7.83 12.29 -17.42
CA GLY A 214 8.79 13.37 -17.27
C GLY A 214 9.21 13.67 -15.84
N GLY A 215 8.89 12.80 -14.89
CA GLY A 215 9.51 12.78 -13.58
C GLY A 215 10.96 12.30 -13.64
N GLU A 216 11.69 12.48 -12.55
CA GLU A 216 13.08 12.03 -12.41
C GLU A 216 13.24 11.36 -11.05
N VAL A 217 13.96 10.23 -10.99
CA VAL A 217 14.25 9.53 -9.73
C VAL A 217 15.75 9.36 -9.61
N ARG A 218 16.34 9.92 -8.55
CA ARG A 218 17.76 9.90 -8.26
C ARG A 218 18.03 9.02 -7.03
N PHE A 219 18.61 7.85 -7.26
CA PHE A 219 19.07 6.95 -6.19
C PHE A 219 20.47 7.33 -5.69
N GLY A 220 20.81 6.98 -4.45
CA GLY A 220 22.08 7.38 -3.83
C GLY A 220 22.16 8.87 -3.49
N HIS A 221 21.01 9.55 -3.37
CA HIS A 221 20.92 10.99 -3.16
C HIS A 221 20.21 11.32 -1.85
N ARG A 222 20.98 11.71 -0.84
CA ARG A 222 20.47 12.05 0.50
C ARG A 222 20.43 13.56 0.69
N VAL A 223 19.29 14.08 1.13
CA VAL A 223 19.17 15.48 1.54
C VAL A 223 19.88 15.68 2.89
N THR A 224 20.75 16.69 2.95
CA THR A 224 21.59 17.00 4.12
C THR A 224 21.41 18.43 4.62
N GLY A 225 20.57 19.23 3.98
CA GLY A 225 20.24 20.57 4.44
C GLY A 225 19.13 21.22 3.64
N LEU A 226 18.45 22.17 4.27
CA LEU A 226 17.49 23.06 3.63
C LEU A 226 18.06 24.49 3.58
N SER A 227 17.70 25.24 2.54
CA SER A 227 17.94 26.68 2.44
C SER A 227 16.61 27.39 2.28
N THR A 228 16.41 28.45 3.07
CA THR A 228 15.19 29.27 3.03
C THR A 228 15.51 30.72 2.67
N GLU A 229 14.59 31.36 1.97
CA GLU A 229 14.63 32.77 1.60
C GLU A 229 13.25 33.36 1.90
N ASN A 230 13.20 34.45 2.66
CA ASN A 230 11.96 35.13 3.06
C ASN A 230 10.91 34.18 3.69
N GLY A 231 11.37 33.22 4.51
CA GLY A 231 10.51 32.24 5.18
C GLY A 231 9.96 31.16 4.24
N HIS A 232 10.48 31.00 3.03
CA HIS A 232 10.07 29.97 2.07
C HIS A 232 11.26 29.10 1.68
N ILE A 233 11.03 27.82 1.39
CA ILE A 233 12.08 26.94 0.87
C ILE A 233 12.59 27.50 -0.47
N ALA A 234 13.91 27.55 -0.61
CA ALA A 234 14.61 28.05 -1.80
C ALA A 234 15.46 26.95 -2.46
N ALA A 235 16.10 26.11 -1.65
CA ALA A 235 16.91 24.99 -2.16
C ALA A 235 17.11 23.88 -1.13
N LEU A 236 17.60 22.74 -1.61
CA LEU A 236 18.08 21.61 -0.83
C LEU A 236 19.59 21.45 -1.02
N THR A 237 20.31 21.11 0.04
CA THR A 237 21.66 20.56 -0.05
C THR A 237 21.55 19.04 -0.12
N VAL A 238 22.16 18.44 -1.13
CA VAL A 238 22.04 17.01 -1.43
C VAL A 238 23.43 16.39 -1.52
N ALA A 239 23.71 15.38 -0.71
CA ALA A 239 24.85 14.50 -0.88
C ALA A 239 24.50 13.45 -1.94
N GLY A 240 25.27 13.42 -3.04
CA GLY A 240 25.11 12.43 -4.10
C GLY A 240 26.41 11.69 -4.43
N PRO A 241 26.37 10.75 -5.39
CA PRO A 241 27.53 9.91 -5.74
C PRO A 241 28.74 10.69 -6.28
N ALA A 242 28.51 11.87 -6.89
CA ALA A 242 29.56 12.74 -7.42
C ALA A 242 29.98 13.87 -6.45
N GLY A 243 29.48 13.84 -5.21
CA GLY A 243 29.70 14.88 -4.21
C GLY A 243 28.42 15.64 -3.85
N SER A 244 28.58 16.66 -2.99
CA SER A 244 27.48 17.50 -2.53
C SER A 244 27.11 18.55 -3.58
N TYR A 245 25.81 18.82 -3.73
CA TYR A 245 25.30 19.88 -4.61
C TYR A 245 24.06 20.57 -4.03
N THR A 246 23.77 21.75 -4.56
CA THR A 246 22.55 22.51 -4.24
C THR A 246 21.51 22.29 -5.33
N LEU A 247 20.29 21.94 -4.92
CA LEU A 247 19.14 21.77 -5.81
C LEU A 247 18.10 22.87 -5.53
N PRO A 248 17.86 23.80 -6.46
CA PRO A 248 16.79 24.79 -6.33
C PRO A 248 15.43 24.10 -6.16
N ALA A 249 14.67 24.50 -5.12
CA ALA A 249 13.40 23.88 -4.79
C ALA A 249 12.49 24.88 -4.07
N ARG A 250 11.27 25.09 -4.61
CA ARG A 250 10.24 25.91 -3.96
C ARG A 250 9.10 25.10 -3.34
N GLN A 251 9.04 23.82 -3.65
CA GLN A 251 8.06 22.87 -3.14
C GLN A 251 8.78 21.56 -2.84
N VAL A 252 8.71 21.12 -1.58
CA VAL A 252 9.39 19.93 -1.10
C VAL A 252 8.42 19.08 -0.30
N ILE A 253 8.35 17.78 -0.62
CA ILE A 253 7.63 16.77 0.15
C ILE A 253 8.66 15.91 0.87
N LEU A 254 8.66 15.94 2.21
CA LEU A 254 9.48 15.05 3.04
C LEU A 254 8.72 13.74 3.27
N ALA A 255 9.05 12.71 2.49
CA ALA A 255 8.50 11.35 2.58
C ALA A 255 9.56 10.34 3.08
N ILE A 256 10.30 10.74 4.11
CA ILE A 256 11.57 10.13 4.55
C ILE A 256 11.44 8.88 5.44
N GLY A 257 10.21 8.52 5.83
CA GLY A 257 9.97 7.46 6.82
C GLY A 257 10.47 7.82 8.23
N HIS A 258 10.21 6.95 9.21
CA HIS A 258 10.55 7.24 10.61
C HIS A 258 12.01 6.85 10.97
N SER A 259 12.71 6.16 10.07
CA SER A 259 14.08 5.67 10.30
C SER A 259 15.17 6.69 9.94
N ALA A 260 14.82 7.79 9.26
CA ALA A 260 15.75 8.84 8.82
C ALA A 260 16.19 9.77 9.96
N ARG A 261 16.82 9.19 10.99
CA ARG A 261 17.26 9.89 12.22
C ARG A 261 18.20 11.06 11.94
N ASP A 262 19.17 10.84 11.06
CA ASP A 262 20.10 11.87 10.58
C ASP A 262 19.37 13.07 9.94
N THR A 263 18.29 12.79 9.20
CA THR A 263 17.47 13.82 8.58
C THR A 263 16.63 14.55 9.63
N PHE A 264 16.07 13.86 10.63
CA PHE A 264 15.39 14.51 11.75
C PHE A 264 16.33 15.41 12.56
N GLU A 265 17.56 14.97 12.84
CA GLU A 265 18.58 15.78 13.51
C GLU A 265 18.93 17.03 12.70
N MET A 266 19.10 16.91 11.39
CA MET A 266 19.32 18.04 10.49
C MET A 266 18.15 19.03 10.52
N LEU A 267 16.91 18.54 10.41
CA LEU A 267 15.71 19.39 10.47
C LEU A 267 15.61 20.13 11.81
N HIS A 268 15.93 19.44 12.91
CA HIS A 268 15.92 20.02 14.26
C HIS A 268 16.98 21.12 14.40
N ALA A 269 18.20 20.85 13.95
CA ALA A 269 19.29 21.82 13.97
C ALA A 269 18.99 23.07 13.12
N GLN A 270 18.18 22.94 12.08
CA GLN A 270 17.71 24.05 11.25
C GLN A 270 16.43 24.73 11.77
N GLY A 271 15.93 24.35 12.95
CA GLY A 271 14.79 24.99 13.61
C GLY A 271 13.42 24.62 13.01
N VAL A 272 13.32 23.52 12.26
CA VAL A 272 12.02 23.02 11.80
C VAL A 272 11.22 22.52 13.01
N PRO A 273 10.01 23.04 13.26
CA PRO A 273 9.21 22.64 14.43
C PRO A 273 8.91 21.14 14.42
N MET A 274 9.17 20.47 15.54
CA MET A 274 8.90 19.05 15.75
C MET A 274 8.45 18.79 17.18
N GLU A 275 7.54 17.84 17.35
CA GLU A 275 6.98 17.45 18.64
C GLU A 275 7.16 15.94 18.87
N PRO A 276 7.49 15.52 20.10
CA PRO A 276 7.54 14.10 20.45
C PRO A 276 6.17 13.43 20.24
N LYS A 277 6.16 12.30 19.53
CA LYS A 277 4.96 11.50 19.31
C LYS A 277 5.11 10.14 20.02
N PRO A 278 4.16 9.75 20.91
CA PRO A 278 4.17 8.42 21.51
C PRO A 278 4.15 7.32 20.44
N PHE A 279 4.86 6.24 20.70
CA PHE A 279 4.94 5.05 19.86
C PHE A 279 5.03 3.79 20.72
N SER A 280 4.83 2.63 20.11
CA SER A 280 4.87 1.34 20.81
C SER A 280 6.17 0.60 20.53
N MET A 281 6.61 -0.17 21.53
CA MET A 281 7.77 -1.05 21.46
C MET A 281 7.40 -2.41 22.04
N GLY A 282 8.15 -3.44 21.64
CA GLY A 282 7.91 -4.80 22.09
C GLY A 282 8.90 -5.76 21.47
N VAL A 283 8.51 -7.03 21.40
CA VAL A 283 9.32 -8.12 20.86
C VAL A 283 8.58 -8.83 19.74
N ARG A 284 9.33 -9.52 18.86
CA ARG A 284 8.75 -10.50 17.94
C ARG A 284 8.57 -11.82 18.69
N ILE A 285 7.38 -12.40 18.58
CA ILE A 285 7.06 -13.73 19.10
C ILE A 285 6.79 -14.67 17.93
N GLU A 286 7.26 -15.91 18.04
CA GLU A 286 7.08 -16.94 17.02
C GLU A 286 6.42 -18.17 17.64
N HIS A 287 5.40 -18.67 16.95
CA HIS A 287 4.73 -19.95 17.24
C HIS A 287 4.74 -20.80 15.96
N ARG A 288 4.51 -22.10 16.09
CA ARG A 288 4.32 -22.93 14.89
C ARG A 288 3.04 -22.50 14.18
N GLN A 289 3.11 -22.26 12.87
CA GLN A 289 1.93 -21.91 12.07
C GLN A 289 0.81 -22.95 12.19
N ALA A 290 1.17 -24.23 12.36
CA ALA A 290 0.21 -25.33 12.57
C ALA A 290 -0.63 -25.14 13.84
N ASP A 291 -0.04 -24.65 14.94
CA ASP A 291 -0.74 -24.42 16.20
C ASP A 291 -1.75 -23.28 16.07
N ILE A 292 -1.37 -22.20 15.37
CA ILE A 292 -2.26 -21.07 15.06
C ILE A 292 -3.40 -21.50 14.13
N ASN A 293 -3.10 -22.28 13.09
CA ASN A 293 -4.10 -22.81 12.17
C ASN A 293 -5.12 -23.72 12.89
N ALA A 294 -4.65 -24.62 13.75
CA ALA A 294 -5.52 -25.49 14.54
C ALA A 294 -6.39 -24.69 15.53
N ALA A 295 -5.82 -23.68 16.18
CA ALA A 295 -6.54 -22.80 17.09
C ALA A 295 -7.67 -22.05 16.37
N GLN A 296 -7.41 -21.48 15.18
CA GLN A 296 -8.36 -20.70 14.41
C GLN A 296 -9.38 -21.57 13.66
N TYR A 297 -8.94 -22.60 12.95
CA TYR A 297 -9.75 -23.34 11.97
C TYR A 297 -10.12 -24.76 12.39
N GLY A 298 -9.49 -25.34 13.43
CA GLY A 298 -9.72 -26.73 13.81
C GLY A 298 -9.45 -27.71 12.66
N ALA A 299 -10.39 -28.62 12.38
CA ALA A 299 -10.26 -29.64 11.33
C ALA A 299 -10.23 -29.09 9.89
N ALA A 300 -10.49 -27.79 9.69
CA ALA A 300 -10.38 -27.14 8.39
C ALA A 300 -8.99 -26.54 8.11
N ALA A 301 -8.06 -26.62 9.07
CA ALA A 301 -6.74 -25.98 9.02
C ALA A 301 -5.94 -26.26 7.74
N GLU A 302 -5.95 -27.49 7.24
CA GLU A 302 -5.16 -27.89 6.06
C GLU A 302 -5.76 -27.39 4.73
N ARG A 303 -7.02 -26.94 4.73
CA ARG A 303 -7.77 -26.53 3.53
C ARG A 303 -7.95 -25.02 3.42
N LEU A 304 -7.34 -24.25 4.32
CA LEU A 304 -7.50 -22.80 4.43
C LEU A 304 -6.13 -22.11 4.37
N PRO A 305 -6.10 -20.80 4.02
CA PRO A 305 -4.89 -20.00 4.09
C PRO A 305 -4.27 -20.01 5.50
N ALA A 306 -3.02 -19.58 5.62
CA ALA A 306 -2.38 -19.41 6.93
C ALA A 306 -3.23 -18.50 7.84
N ALA A 307 -3.56 -18.99 9.04
CA ALA A 307 -4.30 -18.23 10.03
C ALA A 307 -3.46 -17.08 10.56
N ASP A 308 -4.12 -15.94 10.78
CA ASP A 308 -3.60 -14.81 11.53
C ASP A 308 -4.37 -14.62 12.84
N TYR A 309 -3.85 -13.78 13.72
CA TYR A 309 -4.52 -13.39 14.95
C TYR A 309 -4.25 -11.91 15.25
N SER A 310 -5.14 -11.31 16.03
CA SER A 310 -4.94 -10.00 16.63
C SER A 310 -5.45 -10.06 18.07
N LEU A 311 -4.55 -9.75 19.00
CA LEU A 311 -4.80 -9.76 20.42
C LEU A 311 -4.57 -8.35 20.96
N SER A 312 -5.32 -8.00 22.00
CA SER A 312 -5.12 -6.77 22.77
C SER A 312 -5.50 -7.03 24.22
N CYS A 313 -4.67 -6.58 25.16
CA CYS A 313 -4.98 -6.62 26.58
C CYS A 313 -4.55 -5.33 27.30
N HIS A 314 -5.30 -4.98 28.34
CA HIS A 314 -4.93 -3.94 29.29
C HIS A 314 -4.25 -4.58 30.49
N LEU A 315 -3.08 -4.07 30.85
CA LEU A 315 -2.28 -4.57 31.96
C LEU A 315 -2.66 -3.85 33.27
N PRO A 316 -2.42 -4.46 34.44
CA PRO A 316 -2.73 -3.85 35.74
C PRO A 316 -2.03 -2.51 35.99
N ASP A 317 -0.92 -2.23 35.29
CA ASP A 317 -0.18 -0.96 35.37
C ASP A 317 -0.77 0.15 34.48
N GLY A 318 -1.87 -0.11 33.79
CA GLY A 318 -2.55 0.84 32.89
C GLY A 318 -1.98 0.88 31.47
N SER A 319 -0.90 0.15 31.18
CA SER A 319 -0.38 0.00 29.83
C SER A 319 -1.23 -0.99 29.01
N SER A 320 -1.00 -1.04 27.70
CA SER A 320 -1.68 -1.96 26.79
C SER A 320 -0.67 -2.74 25.96
N ALA A 321 -0.89 -4.04 25.82
CA ALA A 321 -0.14 -4.90 24.91
C ALA A 321 -1.07 -5.38 23.78
N TYR A 322 -0.53 -5.46 22.57
CA TYR A 322 -1.28 -5.84 21.39
C TYR A 322 -0.37 -6.43 20.30
N THR A 323 -0.98 -7.10 19.31
CA THR A 323 -0.30 -7.72 18.16
C THR A 323 -0.83 -7.19 16.84
#